data_AF-A0A7W1CS53-F1
#
_entry.id   AF-A0A7W1CS53-F1
#
_cell.length_a   1.000
_cell.length_b   1.000
_cell.length_c   1.000
_cell.angle_alpha   90.00
_cell.angle_beta   90.00
_cell.angle_gamma   90.00
#
_symmetry.space_group_name_H-M   'P 1'
#
loop_
_entity.id
_entity.type
_entity.pdbx_description
1 polymer ?
#
loop_
_entity_poly.entity_id
_entity_poly.type
_entity_poly.pdbx_seq_one_letter_code
_entity_poly.pdbx_strand_id
1 'polypeptide(L)'
;EVQRRIQKAIADRDGAELATKNFRFFDTICGATQERQDALRELLDVKMDLLLVVGGYNSSNTSHLAEMGEEKLPTYFVLNASRLISDKEILHYNLHERKEVVAHNWLPEGPVVVGITAGASCPNNLIEETLVRLFQLRGIGVEQLHAAA
;
A
#
# COMPACT_ATOMS: atom_id res chain seq x y z
N GLU A 1 12.23 -19.44 1.00
CA GLU A 1 12.07 -20.88 1.33
C GLU A 1 12.00 -21.79 0.08
N VAL A 2 11.09 -21.57 -0.86
CA VAL A 2 10.93 -22.42 -2.07
C VAL A 2 12.20 -22.47 -2.94
N GLN A 3 12.83 -21.31 -3.18
CA GLN A 3 14.09 -21.20 -3.92
C GLN A 3 15.18 -22.14 -3.39
N ARG A 4 15.40 -22.15 -2.07
CA ARG A 4 16.41 -22.96 -1.40
C ARG A 4 16.12 -24.46 -1.54
N ARG A 5 14.85 -24.86 -1.52
CA ARG A 5 14.43 -26.25 -1.71
C ARG A 5 14.69 -26.72 -3.15
N ILE A 6 14.39 -25.88 -4.14
CA ILE A 6 14.64 -26.19 -5.56
C ILE A 6 16.14 -26.27 -5.84
N GLN A 7 16.93 -25.33 -5.31
CA GLN A 7 18.39 -25.35 -5.44
C GLN A 7 18.98 -26.63 -4.84
N LYS A 8 18.51 -27.05 -3.65
CA LYS A 8 18.94 -28.30 -3.02
C LYS A 8 18.60 -29.52 -3.86
N ALA A 9 17.38 -29.60 -4.39
CA ALA A 9 16.96 -30.72 -5.24
C ALA A 9 17.79 -30.84 -6.53
N ILE A 10 18.18 -29.70 -7.12
CA ILE A 10 19.07 -29.68 -8.29
C ILE A 10 20.50 -30.08 -7.91
N ALA A 11 20.99 -29.68 -6.74
CA ALA A 11 22.28 -30.12 -6.22
C ALA A 11 22.33 -31.61 -5.93
N ASP A 12 21.25 -32.18 -5.38
CA ASP A 12 21.12 -33.60 -5.12
C ASP A 12 21.07 -34.43 -6.43
N ARG A 13 20.49 -33.87 -7.52
CA ARG A 13 20.37 -34.53 -8.83
C ARG A 13 21.63 -34.41 -9.71
N ASP A 14 22.19 -33.20 -9.80
CA ASP A 14 23.22 -32.85 -10.79
C ASP A 14 24.62 -32.73 -10.16
N GLY A 15 24.73 -32.78 -8.83
CA GLY A 15 25.96 -32.51 -8.08
C GLY A 15 26.17 -31.01 -7.84
N ALA A 16 26.86 -30.67 -6.74
CA ALA A 16 27.01 -29.29 -6.27
C ALA A 16 27.68 -28.35 -7.30
N GLU A 17 28.64 -28.86 -8.08
CA GLU A 17 29.32 -28.07 -9.11
C GLU A 17 28.39 -27.69 -10.28
N LEU A 18 27.56 -28.62 -10.77
CA LEU A 18 26.61 -28.35 -11.85
C LEU A 18 25.37 -27.60 -11.38
N ALA A 19 24.99 -27.71 -10.10
CA ALA A 19 23.85 -26.99 -9.55
C ALA A 19 23.98 -25.48 -9.70
N THR A 20 25.19 -24.95 -9.51
CA THR A 20 25.49 -23.52 -9.66
C THR A 20 25.33 -23.04 -11.11
N LYS A 21 25.50 -23.94 -12.09
CA LYS A 21 25.30 -23.67 -13.52
C LYS A 21 23.84 -23.85 -13.96
N ASN A 22 23.16 -24.84 -13.39
CA ASN A 22 21.82 -25.28 -13.81
C ASN A 22 20.70 -24.58 -13.03
N PHE A 23 21.01 -23.97 -11.89
CA PHE A 23 20.07 -23.16 -11.12
C PHE A 23 20.36 -21.68 -11.31
N ARG A 24 19.41 -20.96 -11.91
CA ARG A 24 19.42 -19.51 -11.97
C ARG A 24 18.11 -19.01 -11.37
N PHE A 25 18.23 -18.05 -10.46
CA PHE A 25 17.10 -17.35 -9.88
C PHE A 25 17.35 -15.86 -10.07
N PHE A 26 16.35 -15.15 -10.59
CA PHE A 26 16.37 -13.71 -10.72
C PHE A 26 15.15 -13.20 -9.99
N ASP A 27 15.35 -12.21 -9.14
CA ASP A 27 14.23 -11.52 -8.51
C ASP A 27 13.48 -10.76 -9.61
N THR A 28 12.22 -11.13 -9.84
CA THR A 28 11.40 -10.51 -10.90
C THR A 28 10.67 -9.27 -10.40
N ILE A 29 10.89 -8.86 -9.15
CA ILE A 29 10.39 -7.61 -8.60
C ILE A 29 11.09 -6.47 -9.35
N CYS A 30 10.32 -5.63 -10.04
CA CYS A 30 10.89 -4.48 -10.74
C CYS A 30 11.41 -3.45 -9.73
N GLY A 31 12.48 -2.72 -10.09
CA GLY A 31 13.08 -1.71 -9.18
C GLY A 31 12.06 -0.68 -8.66
N ALA A 32 11.08 -0.32 -9.51
CA ALA A 32 9.99 0.58 -9.15
C ALA A 32 9.01 0.03 -8.08
N THR A 33 8.96 -1.29 -7.88
CA THR A 33 8.24 -1.92 -6.76
C THR A 33 9.08 -1.90 -5.49
N GLN A 34 10.40 -2.11 -5.60
CA GLN A 34 11.30 -2.07 -4.45
C GLN A 34 11.41 -0.66 -3.86
N GLU A 35 11.61 0.36 -4.70
CA GLU A 35 11.63 1.78 -4.29
C GLU A 35 10.35 2.19 -3.54
N ARG A 36 9.19 1.69 -3.96
CA ARG A 36 7.90 2.01 -3.30
C ARG A 36 7.72 1.28 -1.98
N GLN A 37 8.19 0.05 -1.87
CA GLN A 37 8.17 -0.67 -0.60
C GLN A 37 9.14 -0.04 0.39
N ASP A 38 10.31 0.42 -0.06
CA ASP A 38 11.30 1.10 0.78
C ASP A 38 10.78 2.47 1.24
N ALA A 39 10.21 3.26 0.32
CA ALA A 39 9.54 4.52 0.67
C ALA A 39 8.37 4.31 1.64
N LEU A 40 7.60 3.23 1.49
CA LEU A 40 6.56 2.88 2.45
C LEU A 40 7.15 2.49 3.81
N ARG A 41 8.23 1.71 3.87
CA ARG A 41 8.89 1.35 5.14
C ARG A 41 9.35 2.60 5.89
N GLU A 42 10.00 3.52 5.19
CA GLU A 42 10.41 4.81 5.75
C GLU A 42 9.21 5.65 6.21
N LEU A 43 8.16 5.73 5.40
CA LEU A 43 6.92 6.42 5.76
C LEU A 43 6.34 5.82 7.04
N LEU A 44 6.27 4.50 7.13
CA LEU A 44 5.74 3.75 8.28
C LEU A 44 6.58 3.88 9.56
N ASP A 45 7.77 4.49 9.50
CA ASP A 45 8.56 4.82 10.68
C ASP A 45 8.26 6.23 11.22
N VAL A 46 7.50 7.03 10.45
CA VAL A 46 6.93 8.30 10.93
C VAL A 46 5.73 8.00 11.81
N LYS A 47 5.60 8.73 12.92
CA LYS A 47 4.43 8.65 13.79
C LYS A 47 3.20 9.21 13.06
N MET A 48 2.30 8.31 12.66
CA MET A 48 1.03 8.64 12.01
C MET A 48 -0.13 7.88 12.68
N ASP A 49 -1.34 8.40 12.52
CA ASP A 49 -2.54 7.84 13.17
C ASP A 49 -3.25 6.80 12.28
N LEU A 50 -3.18 6.97 10.96
CA LEU A 50 -3.74 6.03 9.98
C LEU A 50 -3.03 6.12 8.63
N LEU A 51 -3.15 5.07 7.83
CA LEU A 51 -2.64 4.98 6.47
C LEU A 51 -3.80 4.82 5.46
N LEU A 52 -3.79 5.62 4.40
CA LEU A 52 -4.62 5.43 3.22
C LEU A 52 -3.78 4.85 2.09
N VAL A 53 -4.20 3.69 1.59
CA VAL A 53 -3.59 3.07 0.41
C VAL A 53 -4.57 3.21 -0.75
N VAL A 54 -4.16 3.92 -1.80
CA VAL A 54 -5.03 4.18 -2.95
C VAL A 54 -4.65 3.30 -4.12
N GLY A 55 -5.61 2.58 -4.68
CA GLY A 55 -5.44 1.89 -5.95
C GLY A 55 -6.36 0.71 -6.23
N GLY A 56 -6.09 0.04 -7.36
CA GLY A 56 -6.89 -1.10 -7.78
C GLY A 56 -6.68 -2.34 -6.90
N TYR A 57 -7.78 -2.99 -6.51
CA TYR A 57 -7.78 -4.20 -5.67
C TYR A 57 -7.11 -5.43 -6.31
N ASN A 58 -6.99 -5.44 -7.64
CA ASN A 58 -6.31 -6.50 -8.39
C ASN A 58 -4.79 -6.27 -8.52
N SER A 59 -4.26 -5.15 -8.01
CA SER A 59 -2.83 -4.86 -8.02
C SER A 59 -2.14 -5.57 -6.87
N SER A 60 -1.27 -6.53 -7.18
CA SER A 60 -0.45 -7.21 -6.17
C SER A 60 0.45 -6.23 -5.42
N ASN A 61 0.96 -5.19 -6.10
CA ASN A 61 1.79 -4.17 -5.45
C ASN A 61 0.96 -3.36 -4.45
N THR A 62 -0.22 -2.88 -4.84
CA THR A 62 -1.08 -2.08 -3.95
C THR A 62 -1.58 -2.90 -2.78
N SER A 63 -1.95 -4.16 -3.02
CA SER A 63 -2.38 -5.09 -1.96
C SER A 63 -1.26 -5.33 -0.95
N HIS A 64 -0.02 -5.49 -1.42
CA HIS A 64 1.13 -5.66 -0.54
C HIS A 64 1.45 -4.40 0.28
N LEU A 65 1.32 -3.20 -0.30
CA LEU A 65 1.47 -1.94 0.45
C LEU A 65 0.41 -1.83 1.56
N ALA A 66 -0.83 -2.24 1.29
CA ALA A 66 -1.90 -2.26 2.28
C ALA A 66 -1.62 -3.28 3.40
N GLU A 67 -1.18 -4.50 3.05
CA GLU A 67 -0.77 -5.53 4.01
C GLU A 67 0.35 -5.03 4.95
N MET A 68 1.39 -4.40 4.39
CA MET A 68 2.48 -3.80 5.18
C MET A 68 2.00 -2.70 6.13
N GLY A 69 0.99 -1.94 5.74
CA GLY A 69 0.37 -0.93 6.59
C GLY A 69 -0.45 -1.54 7.73
N GLU A 70 -1.30 -2.53 7.42
CA GLU A 70 -2.16 -3.23 8.38
C GLU A 70 -1.35 -3.87 9.54
N GLU A 71 -0.10 -4.27 9.29
CA GLU A 71 0.81 -4.79 10.32
C GLU A 71 1.21 -3.76 11.39
N LYS A 72 1.18 -2.45 11.07
CA LYS A 72 1.70 -1.39 11.94
C LYS A 72 0.64 -0.45 12.50
N LEU A 73 -0.40 -0.13 11.72
CA LEU A 73 -1.39 0.88 12.09
C LEU A 73 -2.73 0.72 11.34
N PRO A 74 -3.80 1.40 11.78
CA PRO A 74 -5.07 1.41 11.05
C PRO A 74 -4.87 1.81 9.59
N THR A 75 -5.21 0.90 8.68
CA THR A 75 -4.95 1.05 7.25
C THR A 75 -6.24 0.84 6.47
N TYR A 76 -6.50 1.74 5.53
CA TYR A 76 -7.69 1.71 4.67
C TYR A 76 -7.27 1.66 3.21
N PHE A 77 -7.54 0.53 2.56
CA PHE A 77 -7.29 0.33 1.13
C PHE A 77 -8.51 0.75 0.31
N VAL A 78 -8.40 1.82 -0.46
CA VAL A 78 -9.50 2.37 -1.25
C VAL A 78 -9.19 2.43 -2.74
N LEU A 79 -10.20 2.26 -3.58
CA LEU A 79 -10.05 2.40 -5.03
C LEU A 79 -9.68 3.83 -5.44
N ASN A 80 -10.36 4.82 -4.85
CA ASN A 80 -10.22 6.24 -5.15
C ASN A 80 -10.95 7.09 -4.07
N ALA A 81 -10.91 8.41 -4.24
CA ALA A 81 -11.51 9.39 -3.33
C ALA A 81 -13.02 9.20 -3.08
N SER A 82 -13.78 8.64 -4.03
CA SER A 82 -15.24 8.45 -3.86
C SER A 82 -15.61 7.50 -2.70
N ARG A 83 -14.64 6.71 -2.24
CA ARG A 83 -14.80 5.75 -1.15
C ARG A 83 -14.72 6.38 0.24
N LEU A 84 -14.24 7.61 0.33
CA LEU A 84 -14.25 8.42 1.55
C LEU A 84 -15.64 9.09 1.64
N ILE A 85 -16.61 8.34 2.17
CA ILE A 85 -18.04 8.72 2.19
C ILE A 85 -18.26 9.93 3.10
N SER A 86 -17.74 9.87 4.33
CA SER A 86 -17.80 10.96 5.30
C SER A 86 -16.59 10.90 6.24
N ASP A 87 -16.47 11.84 7.17
CA ASP A 87 -15.53 11.77 8.30
C ASP A 87 -15.82 10.57 9.22
N LYS A 88 -17.04 10.02 9.17
CA LYS A 88 -17.46 8.87 9.97
C LYS A 88 -17.41 7.56 9.21
N GLU A 89 -17.50 7.57 7.89
CA GLU A 89 -17.64 6.35 7.09
C GLU A 89 -16.68 6.31 5.91
N ILE A 90 -16.02 5.16 5.75
CA ILE A 90 -15.17 4.85 4.60
C ILE A 90 -15.52 3.46 4.08
N LEU A 91 -15.60 3.32 2.77
CA LEU A 91 -15.78 2.03 2.09
C LEU A 91 -14.43 1.53 1.61
N HIS A 92 -13.79 0.65 2.39
CA HIS A 92 -12.45 0.15 2.06
C HIS A 92 -12.47 -1.34 1.71
N TYR A 93 -11.47 -1.79 0.98
CA TYR A 93 -11.30 -3.19 0.64
C TYR A 93 -10.59 -3.92 1.78
N ASN A 94 -11.21 -5.00 2.26
CA ASN A 94 -10.61 -5.89 3.25
C ASN A 94 -9.85 -7.00 2.51
N LEU A 95 -8.53 -7.08 2.72
CA LEU A 95 -7.67 -8.06 2.04
C LEU A 95 -7.99 -9.51 2.43
N HIS A 96 -8.43 -9.74 3.67
CA HIS A 96 -8.75 -11.07 4.19
C HIS A 96 -10.09 -11.58 3.65
N GLU A 97 -11.11 -10.72 3.61
CA GLU A 97 -12.45 -11.07 3.11
C GLU A 97 -12.59 -10.90 1.59
N ARG A 98 -11.63 -10.23 0.94
CA ARG A 98 -11.60 -9.94 -0.50
C ARG A 98 -12.86 -9.25 -1.01
N LYS A 99 -13.37 -8.28 -0.24
CA LYS A 99 -14.55 -7.47 -0.58
C LYS A 99 -14.44 -6.08 0.04
N GLU A 100 -15.22 -5.16 -0.49
CA GLU A 100 -15.40 -3.85 0.14
C GLU A 100 -16.27 -3.97 1.38
N VAL A 101 -15.85 -3.32 2.45
CA VAL A 101 -16.53 -3.24 3.74
C VAL A 101 -16.59 -1.79 4.20
N VAL A 102 -17.65 -1.43 4.90
CA VAL A 102 -17.79 -0.11 5.51
C VAL A 102 -17.11 -0.15 6.87
N ALA A 103 -16.18 0.78 7.09
CA ALA A 103 -15.63 1.07 8.39
C ALA A 103 -16.22 2.37 8.93
N HIS A 104 -16.56 2.36 10.22
CA HIS A 104 -17.10 3.50 10.94
C HIS A 104 -16.04 4.12 11.85
N ASN A 105 -16.15 5.42 12.12
CA ASN A 105 -15.22 6.22 12.93
C ASN A 105 -13.76 6.08 12.46
N TRP A 106 -13.58 6.00 11.14
CA TRP A 106 -12.27 5.72 10.53
C TRP A 106 -11.30 6.88 10.63
N LEU A 107 -11.82 8.11 10.67
CA LEU A 107 -11.06 9.36 10.74
C LEU A 107 -11.23 9.97 12.15
N PRO A 108 -10.19 9.94 13.02
CA PRO A 108 -10.27 10.42 14.40
C PRO A 108 -10.66 11.90 14.51
N GLU A 109 -11.11 12.39 15.67
CA GLU A 109 -11.33 13.83 15.87
C GLU A 109 -10.02 14.56 16.19
N GLY A 110 -9.94 15.86 15.87
CA GLY A 110 -8.78 16.71 16.17
C GLY A 110 -7.62 16.61 15.17
N PRO A 111 -6.42 17.10 15.55
CA PRO A 111 -5.21 16.99 14.73
C PRO A 111 -4.87 15.54 14.48
N VAL A 112 -4.68 15.18 13.20
CA VAL A 112 -4.42 13.81 12.78
C VAL A 112 -3.35 13.82 11.70
N VAL A 113 -2.44 12.86 11.78
CA VAL A 113 -1.41 12.61 10.77
C VAL A 113 -1.83 11.42 9.93
N VAL A 114 -2.18 11.67 8.67
CA VAL A 114 -2.59 10.64 7.71
C VAL A 114 -1.45 10.37 6.74
N GLY A 115 -0.97 9.12 6.71
CA GLY A 115 -0.12 8.65 5.63
C GLY A 115 -0.96 8.38 4.38
N ILE A 116 -0.50 8.79 3.20
CA ILE A 116 -1.13 8.44 1.93
C ILE A 116 -0.07 7.80 1.04
N THR A 117 -0.38 6.64 0.49
CA THR A 117 0.46 5.95 -0.50
C THR A 117 -0.40 5.39 -1.62
N ALA A 118 0.21 5.06 -2.75
CA ALA A 118 -0.49 4.47 -3.87
C ALA A 118 0.37 3.42 -4.58
N GLY A 119 -0.32 2.49 -5.25
CA GLY A 119 0.34 1.47 -6.07
C GLY A 119 1.12 2.06 -7.25
N ALA A 120 2.08 1.28 -7.77
CA ALA A 120 2.88 1.70 -8.92
C ALA A 120 2.07 2.01 -10.19
N SER A 121 0.92 1.36 -10.33
CA SER A 121 0.01 1.50 -11.47
C SER A 121 -1.08 2.56 -11.25
N CYS A 122 -1.04 3.31 -10.14
CA CYS A 122 -2.05 4.32 -9.85
C CYS A 122 -1.68 5.67 -10.49
N PRO A 123 -2.57 6.26 -11.29
CA PRO A 123 -2.31 7.59 -11.85
C PRO A 123 -2.32 8.65 -10.73
N ASN A 124 -1.44 9.64 -10.87
CA ASN A 124 -1.14 10.64 -9.82
C ASN A 124 -2.38 11.42 -9.37
N ASN A 125 -3.34 11.63 -10.25
CA ASN A 125 -4.59 12.34 -9.93
C ASN A 125 -5.39 11.65 -8.82
N LEU A 126 -5.30 10.33 -8.67
CA LEU A 126 -6.04 9.63 -7.61
C LEU A 126 -5.53 9.99 -6.21
N ILE A 127 -4.23 10.25 -6.06
CA ILE A 127 -3.66 10.70 -4.79
C ILE A 127 -4.15 12.11 -4.48
N GLU A 128 -4.07 13.00 -5.47
CA GLU A 128 -4.52 14.40 -5.35
C GLU A 128 -6.01 14.48 -5.01
N GLU A 129 -6.86 13.76 -5.73
CA GLU A 129 -8.30 13.66 -5.47
C GLU A 129 -8.58 13.14 -4.05
N THR A 130 -7.83 12.13 -3.60
CA THR A 130 -7.98 11.56 -2.25
C THR A 130 -7.60 12.58 -1.19
N LEU A 131 -6.53 13.33 -1.43
CA LEU A 131 -6.06 14.37 -0.54
C LEU A 131 -7.10 15.51 -0.47
N VAL A 132 -7.54 16.06 -1.61
CA VAL A 132 -8.62 17.06 -1.68
C VAL A 132 -9.87 16.58 -0.93
N ARG A 133 -10.28 15.32 -1.13
CA ARG A 133 -11.44 14.77 -0.44
C ARG A 133 -11.24 14.68 1.08
N LEU A 134 -10.07 14.27 1.55
CA LEU A 134 -9.73 14.21 2.97
C LEU A 134 -9.84 15.60 3.63
N PHE A 135 -9.32 16.64 2.97
CA PHE A 135 -9.43 18.01 3.45
C PHE A 135 -10.87 18.54 3.44
N GLN A 136 -11.65 18.21 2.41
CA GLN A 136 -13.09 18.52 2.37
C GLN A 136 -13.86 17.88 3.53
N LEU A 137 -13.53 16.64 3.91
CA LEU A 137 -14.13 15.98 5.07
C LEU A 137 -13.81 16.69 6.39
N ARG A 138 -12.75 17.50 6.43
CA ARG A 138 -12.38 18.37 7.55
C ARG A 138 -12.89 19.80 7.42
N GLY A 139 -13.64 20.11 6.37
CA GLY A 139 -14.08 21.47 6.07
C GLY A 139 -12.94 22.42 5.67
N ILE A 140 -11.79 21.88 5.28
CA ILE A 140 -10.64 22.66 4.79
C ILE A 140 -10.78 22.82 3.28
N GLY A 141 -10.79 24.06 2.81
CA GLY A 141 -10.92 24.38 1.39
C GLY A 141 -9.63 24.13 0.60
N VAL A 142 -9.77 23.76 -0.67
CA VAL A 142 -8.63 23.46 -1.58
C VAL A 142 -7.68 24.68 -1.73
N GLU A 143 -8.22 25.89 -1.66
CA GLU A 143 -7.46 27.16 -1.65
C GLU A 143 -6.40 27.21 -0.54
N GLN A 144 -6.70 26.66 0.65
CA GLN A 144 -5.77 26.63 1.78
C GLN A 144 -4.66 25.58 1.59
N LEU A 145 -4.86 24.65 0.67
CA LEU A 145 -3.96 23.54 0.38
C LEU A 145 -2.81 23.98 -0.52
N HIS A 146 -3.11 24.79 -1.53
CA HIS A 146 -2.11 25.40 -2.42
C HIS A 146 -1.23 26.44 -1.71
N ALA A 147 -1.72 27.04 -0.62
CA ALA A 147 -0.93 27.99 0.17
C ALA A 147 0.06 27.31 1.14
N ALA A 148 -0.07 25.99 1.36
CA ALA A 148 0.73 25.23 2.32
C ALA A 148 1.77 24.28 1.68
N ALA A 149 1.75 24.13 0.35
CA ALA A 149 2.70 23.36 -0.44
C ALA A 149 3.85 24.24 -0.96
#